data_AF-A0A167GXA5-F1
#
_entry.id   AF-A0A167GXA5-F1
#
_cell.length_a   1.000
_cell.length_b   1.000
_cell.length_c   1.000
_cell.angle_alpha   90.00
_cell.angle_beta   90.00
_cell.angle_gamma   90.00
#
_symmetry.space_group_name_H-M   'P 1'
#
loop_
_entity.id
_entity.type
_entity.pdbx_description
1 polymer ?
#
loop_
_entity_poly.entity_id
_entity_poly.type
_entity_poly.pdbx_seq_one_letter_code
_entity_poly.pdbx_strand_id
1 'polypeptide(L)'
;SITVPAAPVVPLNLTTGPWYFWCGLQPYGGGVVQPVLGWRESEPNALNPNPPFPKVWEMNLWAVPWNGANQPPPQTAQMSSGIWADEGALIASTVIWETESSEWVQTANVLSGAAAGQPVSMITPASFLSDGDNHTFYALCLPRRLYGTHAGQYWHFNVTLTNVVFRAITSVGVQSLCASAADYSNDQGGIAFAGFKMVDPETCYWESITLMPPGLSELRKNQ
;
A
#
# COMPACT_ATOMS: atom_id res chain seq x y z
N SER A 1 8.74 1.88 -5.36
CA SER A 1 9.37 1.15 -4.24
C SER A 1 9.00 1.80 -2.92
N ILE A 2 9.02 1.05 -1.82
CA ILE A 2 8.77 1.53 -0.46
C ILE A 2 10.06 1.40 0.35
N THR A 3 10.43 2.43 1.11
CA THR A 3 11.53 2.33 2.09
C THR A 3 10.94 1.99 3.44
N VAL A 4 11.43 0.92 4.08
CA VAL A 4 10.97 0.50 5.41
C VAL A 4 11.38 1.57 6.43
N PRO A 5 10.41 2.21 7.13
CA PRO A 5 10.72 3.27 8.07
C PRO A 5 11.26 2.70 9.39
N ALA A 6 11.79 3.60 10.22
CA ALA A 6 12.14 3.24 11.58
C ALA A 6 10.92 2.72 12.35
N ALA A 7 11.14 1.71 13.19
CA ALA A 7 10.09 1.18 14.03
C ALA A 7 9.57 2.27 15.01
N PRO A 8 8.25 2.46 15.16
CA PRO A 8 7.72 3.34 16.20
C PRO A 8 8.15 2.87 17.59
N VAL A 9 8.46 3.84 18.44
CA VAL A 9 8.70 3.60 19.86
C VAL A 9 7.34 3.48 20.57
N VAL A 10 6.98 2.26 20.95
CA VAL A 10 5.75 1.98 21.71
C VAL A 10 6.08 1.31 23.05
N PRO A 11 5.32 1.59 24.13
CA PRO A 11 5.44 0.86 25.38
C PRO A 11 5.32 -0.65 25.20
N LEU A 12 6.18 -1.43 25.88
CA LEU A 12 6.26 -2.88 25.74
C LEU A 12 4.97 -3.62 26.14
N ASN A 13 4.15 -3.01 26.98
CA ASN A 13 2.88 -3.56 27.46
C ASN A 13 1.68 -3.22 26.57
N LEU A 14 1.86 -2.41 25.52
CA LEU A 14 0.79 -2.06 24.59
C LEU A 14 0.87 -2.92 23.33
N THR A 15 -0.19 -3.69 23.10
CA THR A 15 -0.51 -4.28 21.80
C THR A 15 -1.10 -3.18 20.91
N THR A 16 -0.26 -2.24 20.50
CA THR A 16 -0.57 -1.33 19.39
C THR A 16 -0.21 -2.06 18.09
N GLY A 17 -1.11 -2.05 17.11
CA GLY A 17 -0.93 -2.74 15.83
C GLY A 17 -1.86 -3.94 15.65
N PRO A 18 -1.93 -4.50 14.43
CA PRO A 18 -1.13 -4.12 13.27
C PRO A 18 -1.55 -2.77 12.66
N TRP A 19 -0.59 -2.08 12.03
CA TRP A 19 -0.87 -0.93 11.17
C TRP A 19 -0.43 -1.25 9.76
N TYR A 20 -1.18 -0.78 8.77
CA TYR A 20 -0.96 -1.14 7.37
C TYR A 20 -0.72 0.11 6.55
N PHE A 21 0.34 0.12 5.75
CA PHE A 21 0.66 1.22 4.85
C PHE A 21 0.70 0.71 3.43
N TRP A 22 -0.14 1.26 2.57
CA TRP A 22 -0.27 0.79 1.20
C TRP A 22 -0.64 1.92 0.25
N CYS A 23 -0.29 1.72 -1.02
CA CYS A 23 -0.87 2.44 -2.13
C CYS A 23 -1.14 1.42 -3.24
N GLY A 24 -2.40 1.29 -3.62
CA GLY A 24 -2.90 0.21 -4.47
C GLY A 24 -3.72 0.72 -5.64
N LEU A 25 -4.20 -0.21 -6.44
CA LEU A 25 -5.10 0.04 -7.54
C LEU A 25 -6.51 -0.43 -7.15
N GLN A 26 -7.51 0.40 -7.41
CA GLN A 26 -8.92 0.02 -7.31
C GLN A 26 -9.47 -0.28 -8.71
N PRO A 27 -9.67 -1.56 -9.06
CA PRO A 27 -10.31 -1.92 -10.31
C PRO A 27 -11.75 -1.42 -10.39
N TYR A 28 -12.27 -1.32 -11.62
CA TYR A 28 -13.69 -1.14 -11.86
C TYR A 28 -14.48 -2.32 -11.26
N GLY A 29 -15.73 -2.10 -10.81
CA GLY A 29 -16.47 -3.10 -10.02
C GLY A 29 -16.16 -3.06 -8.51
N GLY A 30 -14.98 -2.54 -8.16
CA GLY A 30 -14.54 -2.25 -6.81
C GLY A 30 -13.37 -3.12 -6.36
N GLY A 31 -13.06 -3.02 -5.08
CA GLY A 31 -12.00 -3.75 -4.41
C GLY A 31 -10.68 -3.04 -4.57
N VAL A 32 -9.60 -3.65 -4.06
CA VAL A 32 -8.26 -3.09 -4.15
C VAL A 32 -7.24 -4.21 -4.29
N VAL A 33 -6.27 -4.04 -5.19
CA VAL A 33 -5.02 -4.81 -5.24
C VAL A 33 -3.88 -3.92 -4.78
N GLN A 34 -3.09 -4.37 -3.81
CA GLN A 34 -2.16 -3.50 -3.10
C GLN A 34 -0.97 -4.25 -2.47
N PRO A 35 0.26 -3.73 -2.63
CA PRO A 35 1.33 -4.05 -1.71
C PRO A 35 1.06 -3.38 -0.36
N VAL A 36 1.25 -4.11 0.74
CA VAL A 36 0.99 -3.67 2.11
C VAL A 36 2.25 -3.84 2.94
N LEU A 37 2.75 -2.73 3.47
CA LEU A 37 3.76 -2.74 4.52
C LEU A 37 3.05 -2.74 5.88
N GLY A 38 3.11 -3.86 6.58
CA GLY A 38 2.53 -4.07 7.90
C GLY A 38 3.55 -3.81 9.02
N TRP A 39 3.14 -3.08 10.06
CA TRP A 39 3.88 -2.97 11.31
C TRP A 39 3.34 -3.93 12.37
N ARG A 40 4.22 -4.76 12.95
CA ARG A 40 3.88 -5.81 13.94
C ARG A 40 2.80 -6.78 13.46
N GLU A 41 2.68 -6.95 12.14
CA GLU A 41 1.85 -8.02 11.60
C GLU A 41 2.50 -9.38 11.90
N SER A 42 1.73 -10.44 12.01
CA SER A 42 2.24 -11.81 12.12
C SER A 42 1.52 -12.63 11.07
N GLU A 43 1.87 -12.47 9.80
CA GLU A 43 1.28 -13.36 8.82
C GLU A 43 1.81 -14.78 9.07
N PRO A 44 0.94 -15.80 9.10
CA PRO A 44 1.29 -17.13 9.58
C PRO A 44 2.35 -17.84 8.74
N ASN A 45 2.70 -17.32 7.56
CA ASN A 45 3.54 -17.97 6.56
C ASN A 45 4.57 -17.02 5.92
N ALA A 46 5.35 -16.29 6.71
CA ALA A 46 6.47 -15.49 6.18
C ALA A 46 7.49 -16.37 5.44
N LEU A 47 7.95 -15.94 4.26
CA LEU A 47 8.93 -16.66 3.42
C LEU A 47 10.31 -16.75 4.07
N ASN A 48 10.65 -15.77 4.91
CA ASN A 48 11.88 -15.71 5.70
C ASN A 48 11.56 -15.78 7.20
N PRO A 49 11.11 -16.93 7.73
CA PRO A 49 10.54 -17.01 9.09
C PRO A 49 11.57 -16.79 10.20
N ASN A 50 12.88 -16.81 9.91
CA ASN A 50 13.95 -16.61 10.89
C ASN A 50 14.96 -15.56 10.37
N PRO A 51 14.56 -14.29 10.18
CA PRO A 51 15.47 -13.26 9.71
C PRO A 51 16.48 -12.91 10.82
N PRO A 52 17.70 -12.44 10.47
CA PRO A 52 18.72 -12.05 11.45
C PRO A 52 18.45 -10.67 12.11
N PHE A 53 17.24 -10.14 11.95
CA PHE A 53 16.80 -8.83 12.43
C PHE A 53 15.41 -8.93 13.09
N PRO A 54 14.99 -7.92 13.87
CA PRO A 54 13.68 -7.92 14.51
C PRO A 54 12.52 -8.01 13.50
N LYS A 55 11.57 -8.92 13.76
CA LYS A 55 10.34 -9.11 12.98
C LYS A 55 9.32 -8.00 13.30
N VAL A 56 9.58 -6.80 12.75
CA VAL A 56 8.79 -5.61 13.03
C VAL A 56 8.00 -5.16 11.81
N TRP A 57 8.61 -5.26 10.63
CA TRP A 57 8.01 -4.83 9.37
C TRP A 57 7.87 -6.00 8.43
N GLU A 58 6.67 -6.22 7.92
CA GLU A 58 6.38 -7.28 6.96
C GLU A 58 5.77 -6.68 5.69
N MET A 59 6.24 -7.14 4.53
CA MET A 59 5.63 -6.83 3.24
C MET A 59 4.72 -7.98 2.81
N ASN A 60 3.47 -7.66 2.49
CA ASN A 60 2.49 -8.59 1.95
C ASN A 60 1.83 -8.02 0.69
N LEU A 61 1.18 -8.88 -0.08
CA LEU A 61 0.36 -8.50 -1.22
C LEU A 61 -1.08 -8.86 -0.88
N TRP A 62 -1.97 -7.88 -0.96
CA TRP A 62 -3.37 -8.05 -0.62
C TRP A 62 -4.25 -7.83 -1.85
N ALA A 63 -5.33 -8.59 -1.92
CA ALA A 63 -6.49 -8.28 -2.73
C ALA A 63 -7.72 -8.29 -1.82
N VAL A 64 -8.44 -7.18 -1.80
CA VAL A 64 -9.61 -6.99 -0.95
C VAL A 64 -10.81 -6.76 -1.86
N PRO A 65 -11.83 -7.64 -1.86
CA PRO A 65 -13.02 -7.45 -2.68
C PRO A 65 -13.88 -6.30 -2.13
N TRP A 66 -14.59 -5.59 -3.01
CA TRP A 66 -15.59 -4.61 -2.55
C TRP A 66 -16.86 -5.32 -2.12
N ASN A 67 -17.25 -5.15 -0.87
CA ASN A 67 -18.63 -5.32 -0.49
C ASN A 67 -19.38 -4.03 -0.82
N GLY A 68 -20.27 -4.07 -1.81
CA GLY A 68 -21.35 -3.10 -1.85
C GLY A 68 -22.01 -3.09 -0.47
N ALA A 69 -22.32 -1.90 0.07
CA ALA A 69 -22.70 -1.65 1.47
C ALA A 69 -23.90 -2.47 2.04
N ASN A 70 -24.47 -3.38 1.26
CA ASN A 70 -25.67 -4.16 1.56
C ASN A 70 -25.49 -5.70 1.45
N GLN A 71 -24.27 -6.22 1.31
CA GLN A 71 -24.03 -7.67 1.26
C GLN A 71 -23.46 -8.19 2.60
N PRO A 72 -23.88 -9.38 3.08
CA PRO A 72 -23.30 -10.03 4.25
C PRO A 72 -21.78 -10.19 4.09
N PRO A 73 -21.02 -10.20 5.19
CA PRO A 73 -19.57 -9.92 5.21
C PRO A 73 -18.81 -10.82 4.22
N PRO A 74 -18.03 -10.25 3.29
CA PRO A 74 -17.66 -10.91 2.05
C PRO A 74 -16.46 -11.84 2.25
N GLN A 75 -16.14 -12.62 1.20
CA GLN A 75 -14.89 -13.36 1.03
C GLN A 75 -13.71 -12.66 1.72
N THR A 76 -13.03 -13.39 2.62
CA THR A 76 -11.83 -12.91 3.32
C THR A 76 -10.80 -12.43 2.30
N ALA A 77 -10.14 -11.30 2.59
CA ALA A 77 -9.07 -10.78 1.74
C ALA A 77 -8.10 -11.90 1.32
N GLN A 78 -7.69 -11.90 0.06
CA GLN A 78 -6.58 -12.74 -0.39
C GLN A 78 -5.29 -12.06 0.04
N MET A 79 -4.43 -12.80 0.72
CA MET A 79 -3.17 -12.31 1.26
C MET A 79 -2.06 -13.29 0.87
N SER A 80 -0.95 -12.77 0.35
CA SER A 80 0.24 -13.57 0.11
C SER A 80 0.91 -13.95 1.43
N SER A 81 1.80 -14.95 1.38
CA SER A 81 2.90 -15.05 2.35
C SER A 81 3.60 -13.70 2.51
N GLY A 82 4.14 -13.41 3.69
CA GLY A 82 4.86 -12.15 3.92
C GLY A 82 6.37 -12.29 3.76
N ILE A 83 7.03 -11.13 3.73
CA ILE A 83 8.49 -11.03 3.83
C ILE A 83 8.81 -10.05 4.95
N TRP A 84 9.48 -10.53 5.98
CA TRP A 84 10.07 -9.66 6.98
C TRP A 84 11.17 -8.82 6.35
N ALA A 85 11.18 -7.52 6.62
CA ALA A 85 12.18 -6.59 6.14
C ALA A 85 12.75 -5.76 7.29
N ASP A 86 14.04 -5.48 7.23
CA ASP A 86 14.74 -4.62 8.17
C ASP A 86 14.50 -3.13 7.89
N GLU A 87 14.67 -2.32 8.92
CA GLU A 87 14.61 -0.85 8.81
C GLU A 87 15.57 -0.35 7.71
N GLY A 88 15.09 0.57 6.87
CA GLY A 88 15.86 1.12 5.76
C GLY A 88 15.93 0.22 4.52
N ALA A 89 15.42 -1.02 4.58
CA ALA A 89 15.31 -1.87 3.40
C ALA A 89 14.42 -1.21 2.34
N LEU A 90 14.82 -1.33 1.07
CA LEU A 90 14.05 -0.87 -0.07
C LEU A 90 13.31 -2.06 -0.66
N ILE A 91 11.99 -1.92 -0.83
CA ILE A 91 11.14 -2.97 -1.40
C ILE A 91 10.53 -2.45 -2.69
N ALA A 92 10.78 -3.11 -3.81
CA ALA A 92 10.07 -2.83 -5.06
C ALA A 92 8.79 -3.64 -5.11
N SER A 93 7.70 -3.05 -5.59
CA SER A 93 6.44 -3.72 -5.79
C SER A 93 5.88 -3.38 -7.16
N THR A 94 5.28 -4.38 -7.81
CA THR A 94 4.69 -4.26 -9.14
C THR A 94 3.34 -4.94 -9.14
N VAL A 95 2.36 -4.32 -9.78
CA VAL A 95 1.04 -4.89 -10.04
C VAL A 95 0.78 -4.80 -11.53
N ILE A 96 0.44 -5.94 -12.15
CA ILE A 96 0.21 -6.07 -13.59
C ILE A 96 -1.16 -6.71 -13.80
N TRP A 97 -1.88 -6.24 -14.81
CA TRP A 97 -3.06 -6.90 -15.34
C TRP A 97 -2.66 -7.80 -16.51
N GLU A 98 -2.92 -9.11 -16.40
CA GLU A 98 -2.67 -10.09 -17.45
C GLU A 98 -3.97 -10.33 -18.22
N THR A 99 -4.09 -9.73 -19.40
CA THR A 99 -5.32 -9.77 -20.21
C THR A 99 -5.67 -11.17 -20.67
N GLU A 100 -4.68 -12.02 -20.99
CA GLU A 100 -4.92 -13.37 -21.50
C GLU A 100 -5.55 -14.31 -20.46
N SER A 101 -5.11 -14.22 -19.20
CA SER A 101 -5.66 -15.03 -18.11
C SER A 101 -6.77 -14.33 -17.32
N SER A 102 -6.96 -13.02 -17.54
CA SER A 102 -7.87 -12.18 -16.76
C SER A 102 -7.53 -12.17 -15.27
N GLU A 103 -6.26 -11.91 -14.96
CA GLU A 103 -5.74 -11.94 -13.59
C GLU A 103 -4.89 -10.71 -13.27
N TRP A 104 -4.89 -10.33 -11.99
CA TRP A 104 -3.94 -9.39 -11.42
C TRP A 104 -2.75 -10.15 -10.86
N VAL A 105 -1.55 -9.82 -11.34
CA VAL A 105 -0.29 -10.36 -10.84
C VAL A 105 0.39 -9.31 -9.99
N GLN A 106 0.56 -9.61 -8.71
CA GLN A 106 1.27 -8.77 -7.75
C GLN A 106 2.61 -9.41 -7.43
N THR A 107 3.66 -8.59 -7.37
CA THR A 107 4.99 -9.01 -6.90
C THR A 107 5.58 -7.95 -5.98
N ALA A 108 6.34 -8.38 -4.98
CA ALA A 108 7.25 -7.52 -4.25
C ALA A 108 8.61 -8.20 -4.08
N ASN A 109 9.69 -7.42 -4.16
CA ASN A 109 11.05 -7.90 -4.01
C ASN A 109 11.85 -6.96 -3.10
N VAL A 110 12.51 -7.52 -2.11
CA VAL A 110 13.42 -6.75 -1.24
C VAL A 110 14.72 -6.49 -2.00
N LEU A 111 15.02 -5.23 -2.28
CA LEU A 111 16.17 -4.80 -3.08
C LEU A 111 17.43 -4.56 -2.24
N SER A 112 17.27 -4.24 -0.95
CA SER A 112 18.38 -3.94 -0.04
C SER A 112 18.07 -4.40 1.39
N GLY A 113 19.09 -4.39 2.26
CA GLY A 113 18.97 -4.87 3.63
C GLY A 113 19.28 -6.36 3.77
N ALA A 114 19.06 -6.89 4.95
CA ALA A 114 19.37 -8.28 5.29
C ALA A 114 18.41 -9.30 4.65
N ALA A 115 17.25 -8.86 4.16
CA ALA A 115 16.32 -9.68 3.38
C ALA A 115 16.46 -9.50 1.85
N ALA A 116 17.51 -8.83 1.37
CA ALA A 116 17.68 -8.58 -0.07
C ALA A 116 17.62 -9.86 -0.92
N GLY A 117 16.95 -9.77 -2.06
CA GLY A 117 16.74 -10.86 -3.01
C GLY A 117 15.54 -11.77 -2.68
N GLN A 118 14.82 -11.54 -1.59
CA GLN A 118 13.60 -12.27 -1.26
C GLN A 118 12.40 -11.70 -2.04
N PRO A 119 11.71 -12.52 -2.86
CA PRO A 119 10.51 -12.13 -3.57
C PRO A 119 9.25 -12.75 -2.97
N VAL A 120 8.11 -12.07 -3.16
CA VAL A 120 6.78 -12.59 -2.90
C VAL A 120 5.92 -12.29 -4.12
N SER A 121 5.05 -13.22 -4.48
CA SER A 121 4.09 -13.04 -5.55
C SER A 121 2.72 -13.53 -5.15
N MET A 122 1.69 -12.96 -5.78
CA MET A 122 0.31 -13.38 -5.64
C MET A 122 -0.43 -13.13 -6.96
N ILE A 123 -1.28 -14.07 -7.32
CA ILE A 123 -2.17 -13.96 -8.48
C ILE A 123 -3.60 -13.86 -7.94
N THR A 124 -4.34 -12.87 -8.39
CA THR A 124 -5.75 -12.66 -8.04
C THR A 124 -6.60 -12.66 -9.31
N PRO A 125 -7.52 -13.61 -9.48
CA PRO A 125 -8.39 -13.62 -10.64
C PRO A 125 -9.37 -12.45 -10.61
N ALA A 126 -9.72 -11.91 -11.78
CA ALA A 126 -10.70 -10.84 -11.92
C ALA A 126 -12.02 -11.10 -11.20
N SER A 127 -12.47 -12.35 -11.23
CA SER A 127 -13.72 -12.79 -10.60
C SER A 127 -13.74 -12.56 -9.08
N PHE A 128 -12.57 -12.43 -8.44
CA PHE A 128 -12.48 -12.11 -7.02
C PHE A 128 -12.90 -10.66 -6.71
N LEU A 129 -12.77 -9.72 -7.66
CA LEU A 129 -12.99 -8.28 -7.43
C LEU A 129 -14.33 -7.76 -8.01
N SER A 130 -15.28 -8.66 -8.30
CA SER A 130 -16.65 -8.33 -8.76
C SER A 130 -16.74 -7.67 -10.15
N ASP A 131 -16.25 -8.40 -11.16
CA ASP A 131 -16.06 -8.03 -12.58
C ASP A 131 -14.76 -7.28 -12.83
N GLY A 132 -13.76 -8.03 -13.32
CA GLY A 132 -12.45 -7.49 -13.68
C GLY A 132 -12.36 -6.99 -15.11
N ASP A 133 -11.16 -6.50 -15.41
CA ASP A 133 -10.75 -5.91 -16.69
C ASP A 133 -11.34 -4.49 -16.99
N ASN A 134 -10.43 -3.50 -17.00
CA ASN A 134 -10.40 -2.38 -17.98
C ASN A 134 -11.12 -1.04 -17.74
N HIS A 135 -11.41 -0.59 -16.51
CA HIS A 135 -11.63 0.86 -16.28
C HIS A 135 -11.17 1.30 -14.87
N THR A 136 -9.98 0.90 -14.44
CA THR A 136 -9.41 1.28 -13.13
C THR A 136 -9.36 2.81 -13.02
N PHE A 137 -10.21 3.38 -12.17
CA PHE A 137 -10.32 4.84 -12.08
C PHE A 137 -9.36 5.48 -11.09
N TYR A 138 -8.72 4.77 -10.15
CA TYR A 138 -7.86 5.44 -9.16
C TYR A 138 -6.73 4.55 -8.62
N ALA A 139 -5.53 5.14 -8.49
CA ALA A 139 -4.58 4.73 -7.47
C ALA A 139 -5.12 5.21 -6.12
N LEU A 140 -5.45 4.26 -5.24
CA LEU A 140 -5.83 4.57 -3.88
C LEU A 140 -4.57 4.50 -3.02
N CYS A 141 -4.06 5.65 -2.67
CA CYS A 141 -3.41 5.80 -1.38
C CYS A 141 -4.52 6.34 -0.46
N LEU A 142 -4.96 5.60 0.56
CA LEU A 142 -6.00 6.07 1.49
C LEU A 142 -5.44 5.99 2.91
N PRO A 143 -5.27 7.09 3.67
CA PRO A 143 -4.92 7.08 5.08
C PRO A 143 -6.14 6.68 5.92
N ARG A 144 -7.38 7.00 5.50
CA ARG A 144 -8.61 6.87 6.30
C ARG A 144 -8.98 5.43 6.75
N ARG A 145 -8.25 4.40 6.32
CA ARG A 145 -8.46 2.99 6.73
C ARG A 145 -7.16 2.27 7.13
N LEU A 146 -6.07 3.00 7.37
CA LEU A 146 -4.73 2.40 7.61
C LEU A 146 -4.42 2.04 9.06
N TYR A 147 -5.34 2.26 10.01
CA TYR A 147 -4.95 2.29 11.42
C TYR A 147 -5.65 1.21 12.26
N GLY A 148 -4.82 0.36 12.86
CA GLY A 148 -5.14 -0.28 14.12
C GLY A 148 -5.20 0.72 15.28
N THR A 149 -5.43 0.23 16.50
CA THR A 149 -5.58 1.09 17.68
C THR A 149 -4.31 1.92 17.95
N HIS A 150 -4.50 3.11 18.53
CA HIS A 150 -3.43 4.02 19.00
C HIS A 150 -2.48 4.59 17.93
N ALA A 151 -2.75 4.45 16.62
CA ALA A 151 -1.88 5.02 15.59
C ALA A 151 -1.65 6.53 15.76
N GLY A 152 -2.67 7.32 16.10
CA GLY A 152 -2.52 8.75 16.36
C GLY A 152 -1.62 9.11 17.56
N GLN A 153 -1.28 8.15 18.43
CA GLN A 153 -0.38 8.36 19.57
C GLN A 153 1.08 8.00 19.26
N TYR A 154 1.32 7.13 18.28
CA TYR A 154 2.63 6.48 18.11
C TYR A 154 3.15 6.48 16.67
N TRP A 155 2.29 6.69 15.67
CA TRP A 155 2.70 6.89 14.29
C TRP A 155 3.08 8.35 14.09
N HIS A 156 4.39 8.63 14.13
CA HIS A 156 4.98 9.98 13.97
C HIS A 156 6.03 10.03 12.87
N PHE A 157 5.95 9.12 11.91
CA PHE A 157 6.92 8.97 10.81
C PHE A 157 6.21 8.90 9.48
N ASN A 158 6.88 9.23 8.39
CA ASN A 158 6.33 9.10 7.05
C ASN A 158 6.60 7.72 6.47
N VAL A 159 5.68 7.21 5.65
CA VAL A 159 5.95 6.08 4.75
C VAL A 159 6.01 6.60 3.33
N THR A 160 7.16 6.45 2.68
CA THR A 160 7.40 7.04 1.35
C THR A 160 7.49 5.95 0.30
N LEU A 161 6.63 6.07 -0.71
CA LEU A 161 6.76 5.35 -1.97
C LEU A 161 7.54 6.23 -2.93
N THR A 162 8.58 5.69 -3.56
CA THR A 162 9.42 6.41 -4.54
C THR A 162 9.35 5.75 -5.91
N ASN A 163 9.60 6.54 -6.96
CA ASN A 163 9.58 6.08 -8.35
C ASN A 163 8.27 5.34 -8.69
N VAL A 164 7.14 5.99 -8.41
CA VAL A 164 5.82 5.41 -8.61
C VAL A 164 5.42 5.62 -10.07
N VAL A 165 5.14 4.51 -10.75
CA VAL A 165 4.75 4.49 -12.17
C VAL A 165 3.39 3.83 -12.30
N PHE A 166 2.47 4.52 -12.98
CA PHE A 166 1.20 3.95 -13.40
C PHE A 166 1.11 4.04 -14.92
N ARG A 167 0.89 2.91 -15.56
CA ARG A 167 0.73 2.82 -17.01
C ARG A 167 -0.65 2.29 -17.35
N ALA A 168 -1.37 3.04 -18.17
CA ALA A 168 -2.66 2.63 -18.72
C ALA A 168 -2.49 1.93 -20.07
N ILE A 169 -3.50 1.17 -20.49
CA ILE A 169 -3.56 0.55 -21.82
C ILE A 169 -3.96 1.53 -22.93
N THR A 170 -4.52 2.69 -22.56
CA THR A 170 -4.86 3.77 -23.50
C THR A 170 -4.39 5.12 -22.95
N SER A 171 -4.26 6.12 -23.81
CA SER A 171 -3.90 7.49 -23.44
C SER A 171 -5.09 8.39 -23.11
N VAL A 172 -6.32 7.90 -23.27
CA VAL A 172 -7.53 8.73 -23.15
C VAL A 172 -7.76 9.09 -21.68
N GLY A 173 -7.71 10.39 -21.36
CA GLY A 173 -7.99 10.91 -20.03
C GLY A 173 -6.91 10.68 -18.97
N VAL A 174 -5.85 9.90 -19.28
CA VAL A 174 -4.78 9.54 -18.34
C VAL A 174 -4.10 10.76 -17.73
N GLN A 175 -3.67 11.70 -18.57
CA GLN A 175 -3.00 12.91 -18.07
C GLN A 175 -3.90 13.72 -17.13
N SER A 176 -5.18 13.88 -17.49
CA SER A 176 -6.12 14.63 -16.64
C SER A 176 -6.36 13.92 -15.32
N LEU A 177 -6.49 12.59 -15.34
CA LEU A 177 -6.66 11.77 -14.15
C LEU A 177 -5.45 11.88 -13.22
N CYS A 178 -4.24 11.67 -13.75
CA CYS A 178 -3.03 11.74 -12.95
C CYS A 178 -2.73 13.15 -12.44
N ALA A 179 -2.93 14.18 -13.26
CA ALA A 179 -2.73 15.58 -12.85
C ALA A 179 -3.77 16.04 -11.81
N SER A 180 -4.89 15.34 -11.66
CA SER A 180 -5.90 15.63 -10.64
C SER A 180 -5.53 15.12 -9.24
N ALA A 181 -4.50 14.28 -9.12
CA ALA A 181 -4.00 13.84 -7.82
C ALA A 181 -3.52 15.06 -7.02
N ALA A 182 -4.05 15.21 -5.81
CA ALA A 182 -3.79 16.36 -4.97
C ALA A 182 -3.43 15.92 -3.55
N ASP A 183 -2.54 16.69 -2.93
CA ASP A 183 -2.19 16.54 -1.52
C ASP A 183 -3.42 16.73 -0.64
N TYR A 184 -3.45 16.01 0.47
CA TYR A 184 -4.43 16.26 1.53
C TYR A 184 -3.90 15.84 2.89
N SER A 185 -4.47 16.42 3.94
CA SER A 185 -4.18 16.05 5.32
C SER A 185 -5.41 16.30 6.20
N ASN A 186 -5.68 15.38 7.12
CA ASN A 186 -6.73 15.49 8.12
C ASN A 186 -6.25 14.89 9.46
N ASP A 187 -7.17 14.83 10.43
CA ASP A 187 -7.00 14.23 11.75
C ASP A 187 -6.74 12.71 11.74
N GLN A 188 -6.85 12.07 10.58
CA GLN A 188 -6.55 10.67 10.35
C GLN A 188 -5.27 10.48 9.53
N GLY A 189 -4.58 11.54 9.13
CA GLY A 189 -3.36 11.45 8.34
C GLY A 189 -3.46 12.17 7.01
N GLY A 190 -2.41 12.06 6.20
CA GLY A 190 -2.34 12.77 4.94
C GLY A 190 -1.54 12.04 3.88
N ILE A 191 -1.59 12.60 2.68
CA ILE A 191 -0.85 12.15 1.52
C ILE A 191 -0.26 13.37 0.83
N ALA A 192 1.01 13.28 0.47
CA ALA A 192 1.70 14.28 -0.33
C ALA A 192 2.30 13.62 -1.58
N PHE A 193 2.10 14.25 -2.73
CA PHE A 193 2.60 13.84 -4.04
C PHE A 193 3.72 14.79 -4.47
N ALA A 194 4.81 14.26 -5.02
CA ALA A 194 5.91 15.09 -5.53
C ALA A 194 6.47 14.56 -6.85
N GLY A 195 7.00 15.49 -7.66
CA GLY A 195 7.70 15.18 -8.91
C GLY A 195 6.81 14.55 -9.98
N PHE A 196 5.53 14.93 -10.05
CA PHE A 196 4.62 14.45 -11.09
C PHE A 196 5.12 14.83 -12.49
N LYS A 197 5.11 13.87 -13.40
CA LYS A 197 5.23 14.10 -14.84
C LYS A 197 4.56 12.98 -15.63
N MET A 198 4.15 13.30 -16.85
CA MET A 198 3.86 12.29 -17.86
C MET A 198 5.19 11.85 -18.49
N VAL A 199 5.47 10.55 -18.50
CA VAL A 199 6.64 9.97 -19.21
C VAL A 199 6.34 9.86 -20.70
N ASP A 200 5.12 9.45 -21.02
CA ASP A 200 4.51 9.37 -22.34
C ASP A 200 2.98 9.56 -22.17
N PRO A 201 2.15 9.54 -23.24
CA PRO A 201 0.71 9.75 -23.12
C PRO A 201 -0.06 8.72 -22.26
N GLU A 202 0.55 7.58 -21.91
CA GLU A 202 -0.08 6.46 -21.19
C GLU A 202 0.48 6.30 -19.78
N THR A 203 1.64 6.91 -19.49
CA THR A 203 2.44 6.62 -18.30
C THR A 203 2.60 7.85 -17.41
N CYS A 204 2.05 7.76 -16.22
CA CYS A 204 2.20 8.73 -15.15
C CYS A 204 3.36 8.33 -14.24
N TYR A 205 4.17 9.30 -13.85
CA TYR A 205 5.26 9.13 -12.90
C TYR A 205 5.12 10.14 -11.77
N TRP A 206 5.36 9.67 -10.55
CA TRP A 206 5.63 10.48 -9.38
C TRP A 206 6.99 10.11 -8.80
N GLU A 207 7.80 11.11 -8.50
CA GLU A 207 9.06 10.92 -7.79
C GLU A 207 8.82 10.31 -6.42
N SER A 208 7.82 10.84 -5.71
CA SER A 208 7.35 10.24 -4.46
C SER A 208 5.87 10.44 -4.19
N ILE A 209 5.31 9.49 -3.44
CA ILE A 209 4.02 9.59 -2.77
C ILE A 209 4.27 9.26 -1.30
N THR A 210 3.94 10.20 -0.42
CA THR A 210 4.25 10.12 1.01
C THR A 210 2.97 9.98 1.82
N LEU A 211 2.84 8.89 2.58
CA LEU A 211 1.81 8.73 3.60
C LEU A 211 2.30 9.38 4.89
N MET A 212 1.53 10.35 5.37
CA MET A 212 1.86 11.17 6.53
C MET A 212 0.99 10.82 7.73
N PRO A 213 1.54 10.86 8.95
CA PRO A 213 0.79 10.62 10.17
C PRO A 213 -0.35 11.63 10.34
N PRO A 214 -1.36 11.32 11.19
CA PRO A 214 -2.34 12.29 11.64
C PRO A 214 -1.66 13.60 12.01
N GLY A 215 -2.12 14.70 11.39
CA GLY A 215 -1.75 16.02 11.89
C GLY A 215 -2.26 16.12 13.33
N LEU A 216 -1.40 16.55 14.25
CA LEU A 216 -1.80 16.95 15.61
C LEU A 216 -2.73 18.17 15.51
N SER A 217 -3.97 17.96 15.09
CA SER A 217 -4.91 19.04 14.81
C SER A 217 -5.52 19.67 16.05
N GLU A 218 -5.16 19.24 17.28
CA GLU A 218 -5.80 19.72 18.53
C GLU A 218 -4.86 20.04 19.72
N LEU A 219 -3.61 20.49 19.50
CA LEU A 219 -2.81 21.09 20.59
C LEU A 219 -2.64 22.61 20.50
N ARG A 220 -3.37 23.29 19.59
CA ARG A 220 -3.42 24.77 19.50
C ARG A 220 -4.84 25.34 19.52
N LYS A 221 -5.75 24.73 20.28
CA LYS A 221 -7.08 25.30 20.56
C LYS A 221 -7.37 25.58 22.03
N ASN A 222 -6.39 25.45 22.92
CA ASN A 222 -6.49 25.98 24.28
C ASN A 222 -5.47 27.10 24.46
N GLN A 223 -5.86 28.28 23.97
CA GLN A 223 -5.65 29.53 24.71
C GLN A 223 -6.46 29.47 26.00
#